data_AF-A0A345WUZ6-F1
#
_entry.id   AF-A0A345WUZ6-F1
#
_cell.length_a   1.000
_cell.length_b   1.000
_cell.length_c   1.000
_cell.angle_alpha   90.00
_cell.angle_beta   90.00
_cell.angle_gamma   90.00
#
_symmetry.space_group_name_H-M   'P 1'
#
loop_
_entity.id
_entity.type
_entity.pdbx_description
1 polymer ?
#
loop_
_entity_poly.entity_id
_entity_poly.type
_entity_poly.pdbx_seq_one_letter_code
_entity_poly.pdbx_strand_id
1 'polypeptide(L)'
;MSKNPPKIELSWRDENYGSVCAVAAFRNYAGTLDWSDRTHQRFRGCLKRAGFEFHQGRCSYIATRGEGEDRQRDLCDELARAGFQIERGDVRSPDRSHERSTPYRPQ
;
A
#
# COMPACT_ATOMS: atom_id res chain seq x y z
N MET A 1 22.88 11.46 12.45
CA MET A 1 21.62 12.02 11.89
C MET A 1 20.51 11.03 12.16
N SER A 2 19.57 11.36 13.04
CA SER A 2 18.34 10.57 13.19
C SER A 2 17.56 10.72 11.89
N LYS A 3 17.76 9.80 10.95
CA LYS A 3 17.04 9.81 9.69
C LYS A 3 15.65 9.30 10.00
N ASN A 4 14.68 10.20 10.01
CA ASN A 4 13.28 9.83 10.07
C ASN A 4 13.02 8.71 9.06
N PRO A 5 12.31 7.64 9.44
CA PRO A 5 12.02 6.55 8.53
C PRO A 5 11.29 7.08 7.30
N PRO A 6 11.57 6.52 6.10
CA PRO A 6 10.86 6.92 4.89
C PRO A 6 9.37 6.62 5.06
N LYS A 7 8.55 7.66 4.86
CA LYS A 7 7.10 7.62 5.01
C LYS A 7 6.44 7.35 3.67
N ILE A 8 5.42 6.50 3.65
CA ILE A 8 4.69 6.13 2.43
C ILE A 8 3.18 6.06 2.69
N GLU A 9 2.42 6.51 1.70
CA GLU A 9 0.98 6.28 1.59
C GLU A 9 0.69 5.22 0.53
N LEU A 10 -0.12 4.22 0.91
CA LEU A 10 -0.64 3.20 0.01
C LEU A 10 -2.10 3.53 -0.33
N SER A 11 -2.34 4.14 -1.48
CA SER A 11 -3.70 4.38 -1.97
C SER A 11 -4.19 3.13 -2.70
N TRP A 12 -4.76 2.19 -1.94
CA TRP A 12 -5.38 0.97 -2.47
C TRP A 12 -6.50 1.29 -3.45
N ARG A 13 -6.65 0.43 -4.45
CA ARG A 13 -7.65 0.55 -5.51
C ARG A 13 -8.45 -0.73 -5.58
N ASP A 14 -9.76 -0.59 -5.41
CA ASP A 14 -10.73 -1.69 -5.57
C ASP A 14 -11.16 -1.87 -7.03
N GLU A 15 -10.86 -0.88 -7.89
CA GLU A 15 -11.26 -0.90 -9.29
C GLU A 15 -10.52 -1.99 -10.08
N ASN A 16 -11.29 -2.91 -10.65
CA ASN A 16 -10.89 -3.72 -11.80
C ASN A 16 -10.30 -2.76 -12.85
N TYR A 17 -9.02 -2.94 -13.21
CA TYR A 17 -8.30 -2.10 -14.18
C TYR A 17 -8.74 -2.37 -15.63
N GLY A 18 -10.03 -2.58 -15.86
CA GLY A 18 -10.62 -3.04 -17.11
C GLY A 18 -10.06 -4.41 -17.50
N SER A 19 -9.23 -4.44 -18.54
CA SER A 19 -8.61 -5.65 -19.11
C SER A 19 -7.54 -6.30 -18.24
N VAL A 20 -7.16 -5.68 -17.12
CA VAL A 20 -6.14 -6.22 -16.20
C VAL A 20 -6.86 -6.81 -14.99
N CYS A 21 -6.80 -8.15 -14.87
CA CYS A 21 -7.26 -8.88 -13.70
C CYS A 21 -6.26 -8.63 -12.55
N ALA A 22 -6.48 -7.54 -11.82
CA ALA A 22 -5.71 -7.17 -10.65
C ALA A 22 -6.38 -7.74 -9.41
N VAL A 23 -5.63 -8.46 -8.58
CA VAL A 23 -6.13 -8.94 -7.28
C VAL A 23 -5.87 -7.90 -6.19
N ALA A 24 -4.83 -7.08 -6.35
CA ALA A 24 -4.59 -5.90 -5.53
C ALA A 24 -3.81 -4.85 -6.32
N ALA A 25 -4.05 -3.57 -6.04
CA ALA A 25 -3.28 -2.50 -6.65
C ALA A 25 -3.28 -1.24 -5.79
N PHE A 26 -2.23 -0.43 -5.94
CA PHE A 26 -2.15 0.85 -5.27
C PHE A 26 -1.32 1.89 -6.04
N ARG A 27 -1.44 3.15 -5.62
CA ARG A 27 -0.56 4.25 -6.02
C ARG A 27 0.12 4.84 -4.78
N ASN A 28 1.34 5.36 -4.94
CA ASN A 28 2.10 6.04 -3.88
C ASN A 28 2.41 7.49 -4.29
N TYR A 29 1.41 8.36 -4.21
CA TYR A 29 1.53 9.74 -4.69
C TYR A 29 2.28 10.68 -3.74
N ALA A 30 2.14 10.49 -2.43
CA ALA A 30 2.64 11.45 -1.45
C ALA A 30 4.05 11.05 -0.95
N GLY A 31 4.97 12.02 -0.96
CA GLY A 31 6.19 11.98 -0.15
C GLY A 31 7.35 11.11 -0.64
N THR A 32 7.29 10.56 -1.86
CA THR A 32 8.35 9.67 -2.38
C THR A 32 9.36 10.34 -3.32
N LEU A 33 9.13 11.60 -3.73
CA LEU A 33 10.02 12.34 -4.65
C LEU A 33 11.39 12.68 -4.02
N ASP A 34 11.41 12.97 -2.72
CA ASP A 34 12.63 13.36 -2.00
C ASP A 34 13.46 12.16 -1.53
N TRP A 35 13.09 10.95 -1.95
CA TRP A 35 13.79 9.74 -1.57
C TRP A 35 15.11 9.60 -2.32
N SER A 36 16.17 9.24 -1.58
CA SER A 36 17.42 8.82 -2.21
C SER A 36 17.20 7.59 -3.11
N ASP A 37 18.06 7.41 -4.12
CA ASP A 37 18.04 6.23 -4.99
C ASP A 37 18.07 4.91 -4.20
N ARG A 38 18.83 4.88 -3.11
CA ARG A 38 18.89 3.71 -2.20
C ARG A 38 17.53 3.40 -1.58
N THR A 39 16.76 4.42 -1.20
CA THR A 39 15.40 4.25 -0.66
C THR A 39 14.46 3.74 -1.76
N HIS A 40 14.53 4.30 -2.97
CA HIS A 40 13.76 3.81 -4.11
C HIS A 40 14.08 2.36 -4.47
N GLN A 41 15.35 1.97 -4.46
CA GLN A 41 15.78 0.59 -4.72
C GLN A 41 15.24 -0.37 -3.66
N ARG A 42 15.30 0.00 -2.37
CA ARG A 42 14.72 -0.80 -1.28
C ARG A 42 13.21 -0.96 -1.44
N PHE A 43 12.51 0.12 -1.76
CA PHE A 43 11.06 0.11 -2.00
C PHE A 43 10.69 -0.82 -3.18
N ARG A 44 11.38 -0.71 -4.32
CA ARG A 44 11.21 -1.62 -5.47
C ARG A 44 11.46 -3.08 -5.09
N GLY A 45 12.43 -3.33 -4.22
CA GLY A 45 12.69 -4.66 -3.67
C GLY A 45 11.52 -5.22 -2.86
N CYS A 46 10.90 -4.40 -2.00
CA CYS A 46 9.70 -4.78 -1.24
C CYS A 46 8.54 -5.14 -2.17
N LEU A 47 8.29 -4.31 -3.19
CA LEU A 47 7.22 -4.55 -4.16
C LEU A 47 7.39 -5.88 -4.89
N LYS A 48 8.60 -6.16 -5.38
CA LYS A 48 8.90 -7.41 -6.08
C LYS A 48 8.68 -8.63 -5.18
N ARG A 49 9.05 -8.57 -3.90
CA ARG A 49 8.84 -9.68 -2.95
C ARG A 49 7.37 -9.87 -2.57
N ALA A 50 6.59 -8.79 -2.49
CA ALA A 50 5.15 -8.84 -2.26
C ALA A 50 4.33 -9.22 -3.51
N GLY A 51 4.97 -9.32 -4.69
CA GLY A 51 4.32 -9.72 -5.94
C GLY A 51 3.67 -8.58 -6.72
N PHE A 52 4.11 -7.34 -6.51
CA PHE A 52 3.64 -6.16 -7.22
C PHE A 52 4.58 -5.74 -8.35
N GLU A 53 4.00 -5.37 -9.49
CA GLU A 53 4.71 -4.84 -10.65
C GLU A 53 4.14 -3.47 -11.05
N PHE A 54 4.99 -2.57 -11.56
CA PHE A 54 4.54 -1.26 -12.01
C PHE A 54 3.89 -1.33 -13.40
N HIS A 55 2.64 -0.90 -13.49
CA HIS A 55 1.91 -0.81 -14.75
C HIS A 55 1.92 0.63 -15.28
N GLN A 56 2.72 0.87 -16.33
CA GLN A 56 2.95 2.21 -16.89
C GLN A 56 1.65 2.92 -17.31
N GLY A 57 0.79 2.26 -18.09
CA GLY A 57 -0.44 2.88 -18.60
C GLY A 57 -1.48 3.23 -17.53
N ARG A 58 -1.25 2.83 -16.27
CA ARG A 58 -2.15 3.06 -15.15
C ARG A 58 -1.48 3.83 -14.00
N CYS A 59 -0.18 4.08 -14.09
CA CYS A 59 0.64 4.68 -13.04
C CYS A 59 0.38 4.06 -11.66
N SER A 60 0.27 2.73 -11.62
CA SER A 60 -0.07 1.96 -10.42
C SER A 60 0.86 0.76 -10.28
N TYR A 61 1.06 0.31 -9.05
CA TYR A 61 1.62 -1.02 -8.76
C TYR A 61 0.47 -2.02 -8.65
N ILE A 62 0.61 -3.16 -9.34
CA ILE A 62 -0.45 -4.16 -9.47
C ILE A 62 0.11 -5.54 -9.13
N ALA A 63 -0.63 -6.28 -8.31
CA ALA A 63 -0.49 -7.72 -8.16
C ALA A 63 -1.58 -8.41 -8.99
N THR A 64 -1.20 -9.38 -9.81
CA THR A 64 -2.10 -10.13 -10.72
C THR A 64 -2.36 -11.56 -10.28
N ARG A 65 -1.78 -11.98 -9.13
CA ARG A 65 -1.87 -13.36 -8.61
C ARG A 65 -1.99 -13.39 -7.09
N GLY A 66 -2.63 -14.44 -6.59
CA GLY A 66 -2.94 -14.63 -5.17
C GLY A 66 -4.23 -13.91 -4.76
N GLU A 67 -4.48 -13.85 -3.46
CA GLU A 67 -5.65 -13.15 -2.91
C GLU A 67 -5.33 -11.68 -2.63
N GLY A 68 -6.30 -10.81 -2.86
CA GLY A 68 -6.11 -9.36 -2.74
C GLY A 68 -5.66 -8.93 -1.34
N GLU A 69 -6.38 -9.36 -0.31
CA GLU A 69 -6.06 -9.04 1.10
C GLU A 69 -4.68 -9.57 1.51
N ASP A 70 -4.33 -10.78 1.09
CA ASP A 70 -3.03 -11.37 1.38
C ASP A 70 -1.90 -10.56 0.73
N ARG A 71 -2.07 -10.13 -0.53
CA ARG A 71 -1.07 -9.29 -1.22
C ARG A 71 -0.92 -7.93 -0.56
N GLN A 72 -2.03 -7.31 -0.13
CA GLN A 72 -1.98 -6.06 0.60
C GLN A 72 -1.22 -6.20 1.93
N ARG A 73 -1.49 -7.29 2.67
CA ARG A 73 -0.81 -7.60 3.94
C ARG A 73 0.68 -7.88 3.74
N ASP A 74 1.03 -8.72 2.77
CA ASP A 74 2.42 -9.05 2.40
C ASP A 74 3.22 -7.79 2.07
N LEU A 75 2.63 -6.84 1.32
CA LEU A 75 3.29 -5.57 1.02
C LEU A 75 3.54 -4.75 2.28
N CYS A 76 2.54 -4.62 3.15
CA CYS A 76 2.68 -3.85 4.39
C CYS A 76 3.77 -4.46 5.29
N ASP A 77 3.85 -5.79 5.37
CA ASP A 77 4.90 -6.51 6.11
C ASP A 77 6.30 -6.30 5.52
N GLU A 78 6.45 -6.39 4.20
CA GLU A 78 7.72 -6.14 3.55
C GLU A 78 8.20 -4.70 3.72
N LEU A 79 7.28 -3.73 3.72
CA LEU A 79 7.59 -2.32 3.98
C LEU A 79 8.03 -2.10 5.44
N ALA A 80 7.32 -2.67 6.42
CA ALA A 80 7.71 -2.55 7.83
C ALA A 80 9.03 -3.24 8.13
N ARG A 81 9.28 -4.43 7.59
CA ARG A 81 10.57 -5.14 7.71
C ARG A 81 11.71 -4.31 7.12
N ALA A 82 11.43 -3.57 6.04
CA ALA A 82 12.37 -2.64 5.46
C ALA A 82 12.40 -1.27 6.16
N GLY A 83 11.70 -1.08 7.27
CA GLY A 83 11.74 0.16 8.07
C GLY A 83 11.06 1.36 7.41
N PHE A 84 10.12 1.13 6.48
CA PHE A 84 9.21 2.17 6.00
C PHE A 84 8.08 2.38 7.00
N GLN A 85 7.69 3.64 7.19
CA GLN A 85 6.52 4.01 7.98
C GLN A 85 5.34 4.20 7.04
N ILE A 86 4.30 3.36 7.17
CA ILE A 86 3.09 3.48 6.38
C ILE A 86 2.16 4.45 7.12
N GLU A 87 1.92 5.63 6.54
CA GLU A 87 1.07 6.65 7.17
C GLU A 87 -0.41 6.43 6.86
N ARG A 88 -0.72 5.80 5.72
CA ARG A 88 -2.08 5.47 5.30
C ARG A 88 -2.09 4.23 4.40
N GLY A 89 -3.14 3.43 4.52
CA GLY A 89 -3.29 2.18 3.79
C GLY A 89 -2.56 1.00 4.44
N ASP A 90 -2.18 1.09 5.71
CA ASP A 90 -1.67 -0.09 6.43
C ASP A 90 -2.83 -1.01 6.81
N VAL A 91 -3.01 -2.10 6.08
CA VAL A 91 -4.09 -3.08 6.31
C VAL A 91 -3.85 -3.99 7.52
N ARG A 92 -2.67 -3.92 8.13
CA ARG A 92 -2.35 -4.67 9.35
C ARG A 92 -2.76 -3.91 10.60
N SER A 93 -2.96 -2.60 10.49
CA SER A 93 -3.47 -1.82 11.60
C SER A 93 -4.92 -2.25 11.86
N PRO A 94 -5.26 -2.71 13.07
CA PRO A 94 -6.66 -2.93 13.41
C PRO A 94 -7.37 -1.58 13.27
N ASP A 95 -8.37 -1.57 12.40
CA ASP A 95 -9.03 -0.37 11.94
C ASP A 95 -9.51 0.53 13.09
N ARG A 96 -9.00 1.78 13.16
CA ARG A 96 -9.58 2.85 13.99
C ARG A 96 -10.83 3.48 13.36
N SER A 97 -11.42 2.86 12.34
CA SER A 97 -12.56 3.40 11.59
C SER A 97 -13.88 2.65 11.80
N HIS A 98 -13.96 1.71 12.74
CA HIS A 98 -15.25 1.11 13.15
C HIS A 98 -16.01 1.88 14.25
N GLU A 99 -15.49 3.01 14.73
CA GLU A 99 -16.17 3.84 15.75
C GLU A 99 -17.02 4.96 15.11
N ARG A 100 -18.03 4.59 14.31
CA ARG A 100 -19.24 5.42 14.15
C ARG A 100 -20.39 4.66 13.50
N SER A 101 -21.11 3.90 14.31
CA SER A 101 -22.52 3.63 14.08
C SER A 101 -23.18 3.46 15.44
N THR A 102 -23.45 4.59 16.11
CA THR A 102 -24.45 4.58 17.17
C THR A 102 -25.81 4.33 16.51
N PRO A 103 -26.58 3.30 16.89
CA PRO A 103 -27.92 3.13 16.36
C PRO A 103 -28.77 4.32 16.82
N TYR A 104 -29.26 5.09 15.85
CA TYR A 104 -30.24 6.14 16.09
C TYR A 104 -31.50 5.46 16.67
N ARG A 105 -31.84 5.78 17.92
CA ARG A 105 -33.05 5.30 18.58
C ARG A 105 -34.13 6.37 18.40
N PRO A 106 -35.19 6.17 17.58
CA PRO A 106 -36.29 7.11 17.57
C PRO A 106 -37.08 6.99 18.88
N GLN A 107 -37.54 8.14 19.39
CA GLN A 107 -38.47 8.23 20.52
C GLN A 107 -39.87 7.78 20.13
#